data_AF-A0A258LLG1-F1
#
_entry.id   AF-A0A258LLG1-F1
#
_cell.length_a   1.000
_cell.length_b   1.000
_cell.length_c   1.000
_cell.angle_alpha   90.00
_cell.angle_beta   90.00
_cell.angle_gamma   90.00
#
_symmetry.space_group_name_H-M   'P 1'
#
loop_
_entity.id
_entity.type
_entity.pdbx_description
1 polymer ?
#
loop_
_entity_poly.entity_id
_entity_poly.type
_entity_poly.pdbx_seq_one_letter_code
_entity_poly.pdbx_strand_id
1 'polypeptide(L)'
;MALKYIVVALLLLAGAWGVNYFTDFDFATLSLQNHEVRNSALSKAGGECVAISEQATAHMQPKVEFQKMELAGRKANVVVRCMQDRNFFQNPAWLSYAQPIAAKNAAAQNISPDEALENLKRADMLVFESLPNKPLYWRQVKAKP
;
A
#
# COMPACT_ATOMS: atom_id res chain seq x y z
N MET A 1 -25.91 51.50 22.44
CA MET A 1 -24.68 51.11 21.72
C MET A 1 -23.76 50.22 22.55
N ALA A 2 -23.56 50.47 23.84
CA ALA A 2 -22.67 49.67 24.71
C ALA A 2 -22.97 48.16 24.79
N LEU A 3 -24.24 47.75 24.81
CA LEU A 3 -24.62 46.32 24.94
C LEU A 3 -24.12 45.45 23.77
N LYS A 4 -24.07 46.01 22.55
CA LYS A 4 -23.58 45.29 21.36
C LYS A 4 -22.08 45.01 21.46
N TYR A 5 -21.30 45.94 22.01
CA TYR A 5 -19.86 45.77 22.18
C TYR A 5 -19.53 44.77 23.30
N ILE A 6 -20.34 44.70 24.36
CA ILE A 6 -20.18 43.73 25.45
C ILE A 6 -20.41 42.30 24.95
N VAL A 7 -21.44 42.08 24.12
CA VAL A 7 -21.72 40.76 23.53
C VAL A 7 -20.61 40.31 22.57
N VAL A 8 -20.07 41.23 21.76
CA VAL A 8 -18.94 40.94 20.87
C VAL A 8 -17.67 40.63 21.66
N ALA A 9 -17.40 41.36 22.76
CA ALA A 9 -16.26 41.10 23.62
C ALA A 9 -16.35 39.72 24.31
N LEU A 10 -17.54 39.31 24.76
CA LEU A 10 -17.76 37.99 25.35
C LEU A 10 -17.60 36.85 24.33
N LEU A 11 -18.04 37.05 23.07
CA LEU A 11 -17.83 36.06 22.00
C LEU A 11 -16.36 35.91 21.62
N LEU A 12 -15.60 37.01 21.59
CA LEU A 12 -14.16 36.97 21.32
C LEU A 12 -13.38 36.30 22.46
N LEU A 13 -13.78 36.55 23.71
CA LEU A 13 -13.22 35.83 24.86
C LEU A 13 -13.57 34.35 24.80
N ALA A 14 -14.83 33.97 24.60
CA ALA A 14 -15.21 32.56 24.48
C ALA A 14 -14.47 31.83 23.34
N GLY A 15 -14.25 32.49 22.20
CA GLY A 15 -13.42 31.98 21.10
C GLY A 15 -11.95 31.80 21.49
N ALA A 16 -11.35 32.76 22.21
CA ALA A 16 -9.97 32.68 22.67
C ALA A 16 -9.75 31.59 23.74
N TRP A 17 -10.73 31.36 24.62
CA TRP A 17 -10.70 30.29 25.62
C TRP A 17 -11.01 28.90 25.02
N GLY A 18 -11.84 28.83 23.98
CA GLY A 18 -12.18 27.58 23.29
C GLY A 18 -11.01 26.96 22.51
N VAL A 19 -10.11 27.78 21.97
CA VAL A 19 -8.92 27.29 21.25
C VAL A 19 -7.91 26.63 22.22
N ASN A 20 -7.81 27.10 23.47
CA ASN A 20 -6.86 26.55 24.44
C ASN A 20 -7.29 25.22 25.09
N TYR A 21 -8.57 24.86 25.04
CA TYR A 21 -9.05 23.56 25.57
C TYR A 21 -9.10 22.45 24.52
N PHE A 22 -8.92 22.78 23.24
CA PHE A 22 -9.01 21.83 22.12
C PHE A 22 -7.65 21.44 21.51
N THR A 23 -6.54 21.91 22.09
CA THR A 23 -5.18 21.62 21.59
C THR A 23 -4.58 20.30 22.08
N ASP A 24 -5.29 19.53 22.92
CA ASP A 24 -4.92 18.14 23.25
C ASP A 24 -5.64 17.11 22.35
N PHE A 25 -6.25 17.55 21.24
CA PHE A 25 -6.67 16.61 20.19
C PHE A 25 -5.46 16.22 19.36
N ASP A 26 -4.70 15.27 19.90
CA ASP A 26 -3.51 14.71 19.30
C ASP A 26 -3.88 13.90 18.04
N PHE A 27 -4.05 14.60 16.91
CA PHE A 27 -4.33 14.01 15.59
C PHE A 27 -3.25 12.99 15.17
N ALA A 28 -2.09 12.99 15.83
CA ALA A 28 -1.06 11.97 15.67
C ALA A 28 -1.44 10.59 16.21
N THR A 29 -2.46 10.47 17.08
CA THR A 29 -2.93 9.18 17.59
C THR A 29 -3.97 8.49 16.69
N LEU A 30 -4.64 9.25 15.81
CA LEU A 30 -5.55 8.69 14.79
C LEU A 30 -4.82 7.98 13.65
N SER A 31 -3.50 8.19 13.49
CA SER A 31 -2.69 7.42 12.53
C SER A 31 -2.07 6.15 13.11
N LEU A 32 -2.34 5.84 14.39
CA LEU A 32 -1.94 4.60 15.07
C LEU A 32 -3.14 3.74 15.48
N GLN A 33 -4.20 3.71 14.66
CA GLN A 33 -4.72 2.41 14.26
C GLN A 33 -3.63 1.80 13.36
N ASN A 34 -2.50 1.35 13.91
CA ASN A 34 -2.39 -0.03 14.37
C ASN A 34 -3.36 -0.91 13.60
N HIS A 35 -3.14 -0.95 12.28
CA HIS A 35 -3.17 -2.22 11.58
C HIS A 35 -2.43 -3.16 12.51
N GLU A 36 -3.18 -4.04 13.16
CA GLU A 36 -2.63 -5.11 13.96
C GLU A 36 -1.67 -5.80 12.99
N VAL A 37 -0.38 -5.47 13.07
CA VAL A 37 0.64 -6.07 12.25
C VAL A 37 0.64 -7.49 12.75
N ARG A 38 -0.20 -8.33 12.15
CA ARG A 38 -0.03 -9.77 12.20
C ARG A 38 1.36 -9.95 11.64
N ASN A 39 2.32 -10.09 12.57
CA ASN A 39 3.74 -10.26 12.36
C ASN A 39 3.96 -11.60 11.65
N SER A 40 3.41 -11.73 10.46
CA SER A 40 3.61 -12.85 9.57
C SER A 40 4.99 -12.66 8.94
N ALA A 41 5.73 -13.76 8.82
CA ALA A 41 7.04 -13.75 8.16
C ALA A 41 6.95 -13.13 6.76
N LEU A 42 5.80 -13.29 6.08
CA LEU A 42 5.53 -12.69 4.78
C LEU A 42 5.41 -11.16 4.85
N SER A 43 4.64 -10.61 5.78
CA SER A 43 4.47 -9.15 5.93
C SER A 43 5.78 -8.45 6.24
N LYS A 44 6.58 -9.03 7.14
CA LYS A 44 7.92 -8.51 7.45
C LYS A 44 8.84 -8.56 6.23
N ALA A 45 8.96 -9.72 5.58
CA ALA A 45 9.80 -9.88 4.39
C ALA A 45 9.36 -8.94 3.25
N GLY A 46 8.05 -8.85 3.01
CA GLY A 46 7.45 -7.99 2.00
C GLY A 46 7.76 -6.51 2.24
N GLY A 47 7.52 -6.02 3.46
CA GLY A 47 7.82 -4.65 3.84
C GLY A 47 9.30 -4.29 3.66
N GLU A 48 10.22 -5.17 4.10
CA GLU A 48 11.66 -4.99 3.89
C GLU A 48 12.01 -4.94 2.39
N CYS A 49 11.48 -5.86 1.59
CA CYS A 49 11.76 -5.91 0.15
C CYS A 49 11.22 -4.69 -0.62
N VAL A 50 10.07 -4.15 -0.21
CA VAL A 50 9.54 -2.90 -0.75
C VAL A 50 10.45 -1.73 -0.39
N ALA A 51 10.88 -1.61 0.86
CA ALA A 51 11.81 -0.56 1.28
C ALA A 51 13.14 -0.61 0.51
N ILE A 52 13.69 -1.81 0.27
CA ILE A 52 14.88 -2.00 -0.57
C ILE A 52 14.62 -1.53 -2.00
N SER A 53 13.45 -1.83 -2.56
CA SER A 53 13.10 -1.38 -3.92
C SER A 53 13.00 0.14 -4.04
N GLU A 54 12.50 0.82 -3.02
CA GLU A 54 12.44 2.28 -2.95
C GLU A 54 13.86 2.86 -2.87
N GLN A 55 14.70 2.33 -1.98
CA GLN A 55 16.08 2.79 -1.85
C GLN A 55 16.91 2.54 -3.12
N ALA A 56 16.77 1.37 -3.75
CA ALA A 56 17.46 1.02 -4.98
C ALA A 56 17.11 1.94 -6.15
N THR A 57 15.95 2.60 -6.08
CA THR A 57 15.45 3.45 -7.15
C THR A 57 15.37 4.94 -6.81
N ALA A 58 15.83 5.34 -5.62
CA ALA A 58 15.74 6.72 -5.12
C ALA A 58 16.44 7.76 -6.01
N HIS A 59 17.46 7.36 -6.76
CA HIS A 59 18.20 8.23 -7.68
C HIS A 59 17.49 8.44 -9.03
N MET A 60 16.44 7.66 -9.33
CA MET A 60 15.70 7.75 -10.58
C MET A 60 14.57 8.78 -10.47
N GLN A 61 14.66 9.83 -11.28
CA GLN A 61 13.63 10.88 -11.37
C GLN A 61 12.96 10.82 -12.75
N PRO A 62 11.82 10.13 -12.89
CA PRO A 62 11.18 9.93 -14.18
C PRO A 62 10.56 11.24 -14.68
N LYS A 63 10.84 11.60 -15.94
CA LYS A 63 10.33 12.83 -16.58
C LYS A 63 9.14 12.60 -17.51
N VAL A 64 8.96 11.38 -17.98
CA VAL A 64 7.97 11.00 -18.99
C VAL A 64 7.27 9.70 -18.60
N GLU A 65 6.08 9.45 -19.15
CA GLU A 65 5.25 8.30 -18.77
C GLU A 65 5.96 6.96 -18.96
N PHE A 66 6.73 6.78 -20.04
CA PHE A 66 7.47 5.53 -20.24
C PHE A 66 8.49 5.28 -19.11
N GLN A 67 9.15 6.33 -18.60
CA GLN A 67 10.13 6.21 -17.53
C GLN A 67 9.46 5.87 -16.19
N LYS A 68 8.23 6.37 -15.96
CA LYS A 68 7.43 5.97 -14.79
C LYS A 68 7.12 4.47 -14.83
N MET A 69 6.74 3.96 -16.01
CA MET A 69 6.47 2.53 -16.20
C MET A 69 7.74 1.67 -16.06
N GLU A 70 8.87 2.15 -16.57
CA GLU A 70 10.18 1.52 -16.40
C GLU A 70 10.56 1.45 -14.92
N LEU A 71 10.44 2.57 -14.19
CA LEU A 71 10.70 2.66 -12.75
C LEU A 71 9.84 1.66 -11.97
N ALA A 72 8.54 1.59 -12.27
CA ALA A 72 7.64 0.64 -11.64
C ALA A 72 8.06 -0.82 -11.92
N GLY A 73 8.47 -1.12 -13.16
CA GLY A 73 9.02 -2.44 -13.52
C GLY A 73 10.30 -2.78 -12.77
N ARG A 74 11.22 -1.81 -12.62
CA ARG A 74 12.46 -1.97 -11.85
C ARG A 74 12.18 -2.25 -10.38
N LYS A 75 11.27 -1.48 -9.75
CA LYS A 75 10.86 -1.71 -8.37
C LYS A 75 10.28 -3.11 -8.17
N ALA A 76 9.35 -3.52 -9.03
CA ALA A 76 8.75 -4.86 -8.99
C ALA A 76 9.81 -5.97 -9.11
N ASN A 77 10.78 -5.82 -10.01
CA ASN A 77 11.85 -6.81 -10.17
C ASN A 77 12.73 -6.93 -8.90
N VAL A 78 13.06 -5.81 -8.26
CA VAL A 78 13.80 -5.82 -6.99
C VAL A 78 13.00 -6.54 -5.90
N VAL A 79 11.70 -6.26 -5.78
CA VAL A 79 10.82 -6.97 -4.82
C VAL A 79 10.81 -8.47 -5.12
N VAL A 80 10.61 -8.89 -6.37
CA VAL A 80 10.57 -10.31 -6.75
C VAL A 80 11.85 -11.02 -6.36
N ARG A 81 13.02 -10.44 -6.67
CA ARG A 81 14.30 -11.06 -6.34
C ARG A 81 14.53 -11.14 -4.84
N CYS A 82 14.26 -10.05 -4.12
CA CYS A 82 14.39 -10.01 -2.67
C CYS A 82 13.49 -11.03 -1.95
N MET A 83 12.28 -11.26 -2.47
CA MET A 83 11.34 -12.27 -1.95
C MET A 83 11.82 -13.69 -2.25
N GLN A 84 12.36 -13.94 -3.45
CA GLN A 84 12.95 -15.23 -3.82
C GLN A 84 14.16 -15.59 -2.96
N ASP A 85 15.03 -14.62 -2.65
CA ASP A 85 16.17 -14.79 -1.73
C ASP A 85 15.71 -15.21 -0.31
N ARG A 86 14.47 -14.88 0.05
CA ARG A 86 13.81 -15.26 1.32
C ARG A 86 12.92 -16.50 1.19
N ASN A 87 13.03 -17.25 0.10
CA ASN A 87 12.25 -18.45 -0.23
C ASN A 87 10.74 -18.22 -0.40
N PHE A 88 10.32 -17.01 -0.78
CA PHE A 88 8.94 -16.73 -1.19
C PHE A 88 8.82 -16.75 -2.71
N PHE A 89 7.89 -17.56 -3.21
CA PHE A 89 7.63 -17.72 -4.65
C PHE A 89 6.16 -17.50 -4.96
N GLN A 90 5.84 -17.34 -6.24
CA GLN A 90 4.45 -17.24 -6.69
C GLN A 90 3.66 -18.48 -6.25
N ASN A 91 2.48 -18.24 -5.71
CA ASN A 91 1.55 -19.26 -5.26
C ASN A 91 0.71 -19.78 -6.45
N PRO A 92 0.79 -21.09 -6.79
CA PRO A 92 -0.04 -21.65 -7.86
C PRO A 92 -1.55 -21.51 -7.62
N ALA A 93 -1.99 -21.47 -6.35
CA ALA A 93 -3.39 -21.24 -6.01
C ALA A 93 -3.84 -19.81 -6.35
N TRP A 94 -2.95 -18.82 -6.20
CA TRP A 94 -3.23 -17.46 -6.65
C TRP A 94 -3.36 -17.38 -8.17
N LEU A 95 -2.50 -18.09 -8.92
CA LEU A 95 -2.58 -18.10 -10.38
C LEU A 95 -3.92 -18.64 -10.87
N SER A 96 -4.38 -19.75 -10.29
CA SER A 96 -5.68 -20.37 -10.62
C SER A 96 -6.86 -19.43 -10.28
N TYR A 97 -6.74 -18.68 -9.18
CA TYR A 97 -7.70 -17.64 -8.80
C TYR A 97 -7.69 -16.44 -9.76
N ALA A 98 -6.52 -15.98 -10.18
CA ALA A 98 -6.33 -14.76 -10.96
C ALA A 98 -6.68 -14.93 -12.45
N GLN A 99 -6.47 -16.11 -13.03
CA GLN A 99 -6.73 -16.38 -14.45
C GLN A 99 -8.16 -16.02 -14.92
N PRO A 100 -9.26 -16.49 -14.29
CA PRO A 100 -10.61 -16.12 -14.71
C PRO A 100 -10.90 -14.62 -14.52
N ILE A 101 -10.30 -13.98 -13.52
CA ILE A 101 -10.43 -12.54 -13.28
C ILE A 101 -9.70 -11.75 -14.37
N ALA A 102 -8.49 -12.18 -14.75
CA ALA A 102 -7.73 -11.59 -15.83
C ALA A 102 -8.49 -11.66 -17.17
N ALA A 103 -9.08 -12.81 -17.50
CA ALA A 103 -9.89 -12.96 -18.70
C ALA A 103 -11.09 -12.00 -18.74
N LYS A 104 -11.80 -11.83 -17.61
CA LYS A 104 -12.90 -10.86 -17.49
C LYS A 104 -12.39 -9.41 -17.64
N ASN A 105 -11.27 -9.08 -17.00
CA ASN A 105 -10.69 -7.74 -17.07
C ASN A 105 -10.19 -7.41 -18.48
N ALA A 106 -9.59 -8.38 -19.17
CA ALA A 106 -9.13 -8.23 -20.55
C ALA A 106 -10.27 -7.83 -21.49
N ALA A 107 -11.41 -8.53 -21.40
CA ALA A 107 -12.60 -8.19 -22.16
C ALA A 107 -13.17 -6.81 -21.80
N ALA A 108 -13.19 -6.45 -20.51
CA ALA A 108 -13.73 -5.16 -20.05
C ALA A 108 -12.85 -3.96 -20.43
N GLN A 109 -11.53 -4.15 -20.47
CA GLN A 109 -10.55 -3.08 -20.68
C GLN A 109 -10.00 -3.05 -22.12
N ASN A 110 -10.40 -3.98 -22.98
CA ASN A 110 -9.87 -4.16 -24.34
C ASN A 110 -8.34 -4.32 -24.36
N ILE A 111 -7.81 -5.10 -23.42
CA ILE A 111 -6.38 -5.46 -23.33
C ILE A 111 -6.21 -6.97 -23.50
N SER A 112 -4.97 -7.42 -23.69
CA SER A 112 -4.70 -8.86 -23.78
C SER A 112 -4.93 -9.57 -22.43
N PRO A 113 -5.33 -10.86 -22.43
CA PRO A 113 -5.42 -11.66 -21.19
C PRO A 113 -4.11 -11.67 -20.38
N ASP A 114 -2.97 -11.71 -21.07
CA ASP A 114 -1.64 -11.71 -20.43
C ASP A 114 -1.35 -10.37 -19.75
N GLU A 115 -1.67 -9.25 -20.39
CA GLU A 115 -1.55 -7.92 -19.81
C GLU A 115 -2.46 -7.76 -18.59
N ALA A 116 -3.71 -8.23 -18.68
CA ALA A 116 -4.63 -8.21 -17.55
C ALA A 116 -4.12 -9.05 -16.37
N LEU A 117 -3.49 -10.20 -16.64
CA LEU A 117 -2.90 -11.05 -15.61
C LEU A 117 -1.65 -10.40 -14.98
N GLU A 118 -0.78 -9.79 -15.79
CA GLU A 118 0.38 -9.05 -15.28
C GLU A 118 -0.03 -7.84 -14.44
N ASN A 119 -1.13 -7.16 -14.78
CA ASN A 119 -1.69 -6.08 -13.97
C ASN A 119 -2.16 -6.58 -12.60
N LEU A 120 -2.87 -7.71 -12.55
CA LEU A 120 -3.26 -8.35 -11.28
C LEU A 120 -2.03 -8.78 -10.47
N LYS A 121 -1.02 -9.35 -11.12
CA LYS A 121 0.25 -9.73 -10.48
C LYS A 121 0.96 -8.53 -9.84
N ARG A 122 1.06 -7.41 -10.55
CA ARG A 122 1.70 -6.18 -10.04
C ARG A 122 0.98 -5.63 -8.82
N ALA A 123 -0.35 -5.70 -8.79
CA ALA A 123 -1.13 -5.28 -7.63
C ALA A 123 -0.95 -6.25 -6.45
N ASP A 124 -1.09 -7.55 -6.72
CA ASP A 124 -1.17 -8.57 -5.66
C ASP A 124 0.19 -8.93 -5.06
N MET A 125 1.30 -8.68 -5.77
CA MET A 125 2.64 -8.88 -5.22
C MET A 125 2.99 -7.92 -4.08
N LEU A 126 2.25 -6.81 -3.94
CA LEU A 126 2.44 -5.83 -2.86
C LEU A 126 1.47 -6.05 -1.70
N VAL A 127 0.60 -7.06 -1.78
CA VAL A 127 -0.34 -7.43 -0.71
C VAL A 127 0.27 -8.57 0.09
N PHE A 128 0.69 -8.27 1.32
CA PHE A 128 1.35 -9.25 2.20
C PHE A 128 0.45 -9.81 3.29
N GLU A 129 -0.82 -9.40 3.28
CA GLU A 129 -1.80 -9.78 4.28
C GLU A 129 -2.92 -10.60 3.66
N SER A 130 -3.43 -11.56 4.44
CA SER A 130 -4.49 -12.44 3.96
C SER A 130 -5.78 -11.65 3.81
N LEU A 131 -6.31 -11.62 2.59
CA LEU A 131 -7.64 -11.10 2.30
C LEU A 131 -8.65 -12.25 2.24
N PRO A 132 -9.92 -12.04 2.69
CA PRO A 132 -10.96 -13.05 2.57
C PRO A 132 -11.13 -13.51 1.13
N ASN A 133 -11.22 -14.83 0.90
CA ASN A 133 -11.47 -15.45 -0.41
C ASN A 133 -10.45 -15.13 -1.50
N LYS A 134 -9.27 -14.63 -1.15
CA LYS A 134 -8.19 -14.32 -2.09
C LYS A 134 -6.90 -14.99 -1.63
N PRO A 135 -6.39 -15.99 -2.36
CA PRO A 135 -5.09 -16.56 -2.08
C PRO A 135 -4.00 -15.49 -2.14
N LEU A 136 -3.04 -15.54 -1.22
CA LEU A 136 -1.86 -14.68 -1.28
C LEU A 136 -1.03 -14.99 -2.53
N TYR A 137 -0.49 -13.93 -3.15
CA TYR A 137 0.43 -14.07 -4.29
C TYR A 137 1.70 -14.83 -3.90
N TRP A 138 2.23 -14.55 -2.71
CA TRP A 138 3.46 -15.15 -2.20
C TRP A 138 3.16 -16.40 -1.36
N ARG A 139 3.96 -17.45 -1.58
CA ARG A 139 3.99 -18.65 -0.76
C ARG A 139 5.43 -18.95 -0.36
N GLN A 140 5.65 -19.18 0.93
CA GLN A 140 6.96 -19.64 1.40
C GLN A 140 7.16 -21.11 1.01
N VAL A 141 8.26 -21.40 0.33
CA VAL A 141 8.70 -22.77 0.08
C VAL A 141 9.70 -23.11 1.17
N LYS A 142 9.40 -24.13 1.99
CA LYS A 142 10.38 -24.64 2.94
C LYS A 142 11.53 -25.25 2.14
N ALA A 143 12.77 -24.91 2.49
CA ALA A 143 13.92 -25.62 1.97
C ALA A 143 13.73 -27.12 2.27
N LYS A 144 13.98 -27.97 1.26
CA LYS A 144 14.01 -29.42 1.47
C LYS A 144 15.13 -29.69 2.51
N PRO A 145 14.86 -30.45 3.59
CA PRO A 145 15.89 -30.81 4.55
C PRO A 145 17.02 -31.59 3.89
#